data_AF-A0A5B9MLF6-F1
#
_entry.id   AF-A0A5B9MLF6-F1
#
_cell.length_a   1.000
_cell.length_b   1.000
_cell.length_c   1.000
_cell.angle_alpha   90.00
_cell.angle_beta   90.00
_cell.angle_gamma   90.00
#
_symmetry.space_group_name_H-M   'P 1'
#
loop_
_entity.id
_entity.type
_entity.pdbx_description
1 polymer ?
#
loop_
_entity_poly.entity_id
_entity_poly.type
_entity_poly.pdbx_seq_one_letter_code
_entity_poly.pdbx_strand_id
1 'polypeptide(L)'
;MTHRQTRTRNRPRPSTGQPRAASAGVLPGRPSPRDPAVLSRLAGEVAIRTFPARQRDQWRRQIYEQMLVTSRCINGPNFQKVAADDVARMIRMYDDRFFEGRILSAASAEGISFHLSSRMTSVGGKLVTQYPEGSYDGRRQFELVLSSTLLFQTFEDVSRPIEVAGCLCHDRLEAMQRIAEHEFVHLIEMLIWNDGNCSEARYQSIANRYFGHTDYQHNLITQRERAAVRFNIRVGDDVVFFHDGHRMQGRVNRITRRATVLVPNPAGQKFSDGKRYSRYYVPLERLQKR
;
A
#
# COMPACT_ATOMS: atom_id res chain seq x y z
N MET A 1 -9.61 -60.48 -7.45
CA MET A 1 -9.86 -61.84 -6.92
C MET A 1 -8.54 -62.28 -6.31
N THR A 2 -8.33 -62.42 -5.00
CA THR A 2 -9.11 -63.21 -4.04
C THR A 2 -8.84 -62.73 -2.61
N HIS A 3 -9.74 -63.17 -1.73
CA HIS A 3 -9.98 -62.82 -0.33
C HIS A 3 -8.81 -62.89 0.67
N ARG A 4 -8.72 -61.83 1.49
CA ARG A 4 -9.04 -61.78 2.94
C ARG A 4 -8.74 -63.02 3.81
N GLN A 5 -7.81 -62.84 4.76
CA GLN A 5 -7.68 -63.54 6.05
C GLN A 5 -6.85 -62.62 6.98
N THR A 6 -6.94 -62.56 8.30
CA THR A 6 -7.98 -62.77 9.33
C THR A 6 -7.33 -62.31 10.64
N ARG A 7 -8.12 -61.74 11.58
CA ARG A 7 -7.88 -61.71 13.05
C ARG A 7 -6.66 -60.85 13.50
N THR A 8 -6.58 -60.24 14.67
CA THR A 8 -7.25 -60.41 15.97
C THR A 8 -7.03 -59.13 16.80
N ARG A 9 -7.93 -58.89 17.76
CA ARG A 9 -7.89 -57.84 18.78
C ARG A 9 -6.57 -57.83 19.57
N ASN A 10 -6.05 -56.64 19.85
CA ASN A 10 -5.31 -56.34 21.08
C ASN A 10 -5.55 -54.87 21.49
N ARG A 11 -6.16 -54.67 22.65
CA ARG A 11 -6.22 -53.37 23.34
C ARG A 11 -4.88 -53.11 24.03
N PRO A 12 -4.37 -51.87 24.01
CA PRO A 12 -3.54 -51.35 25.09
C PRO A 12 -4.23 -50.22 25.88
N ARG A 13 -3.72 -50.08 27.11
CA ARG A 13 -4.14 -49.26 28.25
C ARG A 13 -4.16 -47.73 28.00
N PRO A 14 -4.86 -46.94 28.82
CA PRO A 14 -4.91 -45.49 28.70
C PRO A 14 -3.56 -44.87 29.10
N SER A 15 -2.91 -44.18 28.16
CA SER A 15 -1.74 -43.34 28.47
C SER A 15 -2.21 -41.98 28.97
N THR A 16 -1.89 -41.74 30.24
CA THR A 16 -1.80 -40.44 30.89
C THR A 16 -0.92 -39.48 30.09
N GLY A 17 -1.39 -38.24 29.89
CA GLY A 17 -0.57 -37.16 29.34
C GLY A 17 -1.35 -36.22 28.42
N GLN A 18 -2.39 -35.56 28.91
CA GLN A 18 -2.87 -34.33 28.26
C GLN A 18 -1.87 -33.20 28.58
N PRO A 19 -1.24 -32.56 27.58
CA PRO A 19 -0.57 -31.29 27.83
C PRO A 19 -1.66 -30.24 28.09
N ARG A 20 -1.66 -29.70 29.31
CA ARG A 20 -2.41 -28.50 29.69
C ARG A 20 -2.17 -27.43 28.63
N ALA A 21 -3.22 -27.05 27.91
CA ALA A 21 -3.25 -25.81 27.16
C ALA A 21 -2.96 -24.68 28.16
N ALA A 22 -1.79 -24.06 28.02
CA ALA A 22 -1.49 -22.84 28.72
C ALA A 22 -2.53 -21.80 28.27
N SER A 23 -3.47 -21.50 29.15
CA SER A 23 -4.32 -20.33 29.02
C SER A 23 -3.41 -19.11 28.97
N ALA A 24 -3.22 -18.58 27.77
CA ALA A 24 -2.57 -17.29 27.57
C ALA A 24 -3.35 -16.26 28.39
N GLY A 25 -2.76 -15.83 29.50
CA GLY A 25 -3.32 -14.79 30.35
C GLY A 25 -3.58 -13.55 29.50
N VAL A 26 -4.83 -13.16 29.41
CA VAL A 26 -5.24 -11.86 28.88
C VAL A 26 -4.62 -10.82 29.80
N LEU A 27 -3.58 -10.13 29.32
CA LEU A 27 -3.07 -8.95 29.99
C LEU A 27 -4.21 -7.93 30.08
N PRO A 28 -4.57 -7.43 31.27
CA PRO A 28 -5.66 -6.48 31.41
C PRO A 28 -5.36 -5.21 30.62
N GLY A 29 -6.27 -4.84 29.71
CA GLY A 29 -6.24 -3.56 28.98
C GLY A 29 -5.90 -3.62 27.49
N ARG A 30 -5.60 -4.78 26.90
CA ARG A 30 -5.53 -4.90 25.42
C ARG A 30 -6.86 -5.38 24.85
N PRO A 31 -7.41 -4.71 23.80
CA PRO A 31 -8.63 -5.17 23.16
C PRO A 31 -8.42 -6.57 22.56
N SER A 32 -9.45 -7.40 22.61
CA SER A 32 -9.43 -8.68 21.89
C SER A 32 -9.55 -8.41 20.37
N PRO A 33 -9.03 -9.32 19.52
CA PRO A 33 -9.25 -9.23 18.08
C PRO A 33 -10.74 -9.12 17.78
N ARG A 34 -11.13 -8.14 16.96
CA ARG A 34 -12.52 -7.87 16.56
C ARG A 34 -13.53 -7.68 17.70
N ASP A 35 -13.11 -7.14 18.85
CA ASP A 35 -14.03 -6.81 19.95
C ASP A 35 -15.21 -5.94 19.45
N PRO A 36 -16.46 -6.46 19.45
CA PRO A 36 -17.61 -5.75 18.90
C PRO A 36 -17.92 -4.44 19.64
N ALA A 37 -17.68 -4.39 20.96
CA ALA A 37 -17.94 -3.21 21.76
C ALA A 37 -16.93 -2.09 21.43
N VAL A 38 -15.67 -2.45 21.21
CA VAL A 38 -14.63 -1.51 20.77
C VAL A 38 -14.94 -1.01 19.36
N LEU A 39 -15.21 -1.90 18.42
CA LEU A 39 -15.48 -1.53 17.03
C LEU A 39 -16.75 -0.68 16.90
N SER A 40 -17.81 -1.00 17.65
CA SER A 40 -19.06 -0.21 17.65
C SER A 40 -18.83 1.21 18.21
N ARG A 41 -18.05 1.35 19.29
CA ARG A 41 -17.69 2.66 19.83
C ARG A 41 -16.87 3.48 18.83
N LEU A 42 -15.86 2.86 18.21
CA LEU A 42 -15.06 3.50 17.17
C LEU A 42 -15.93 3.92 15.99
N ALA A 43 -16.87 3.08 15.54
CA ALA A 43 -17.81 3.43 14.47
C ALA A 43 -18.59 4.70 14.80
N GLY A 44 -19.14 4.80 16.02
CA GLY A 44 -19.88 5.97 16.48
C GLY A 44 -19.01 7.23 16.51
N GLU A 45 -17.80 7.14 17.07
CA GLU A 45 -16.86 8.27 17.12
C GLU A 45 -16.42 8.74 15.73
N VAL A 46 -16.09 7.80 14.85
CA VAL A 46 -15.68 8.09 13.46
C VAL A 46 -16.81 8.74 12.66
N ALA A 47 -18.05 8.29 12.86
CA ALA A 47 -19.21 8.80 12.15
C ALA A 47 -19.50 10.27 12.48
N ILE A 48 -19.32 10.71 13.73
CA ILE A 48 -19.78 12.03 14.19
C ILE A 48 -18.67 13.08 14.28
N ARG A 49 -17.41 12.69 14.52
CA ARG A 49 -16.33 13.66 14.72
C ARG A 49 -15.99 14.39 13.41
N THR A 50 -15.73 15.68 13.56
CA THR A 50 -15.24 16.58 12.51
C THR A 50 -14.22 17.53 13.12
N PHE A 51 -13.18 17.87 12.36
CA PHE A 51 -12.11 18.75 12.82
C PHE A 51 -12.09 20.03 11.98
N PRO A 52 -12.06 21.23 12.58
CA PRO A 52 -11.89 22.47 11.82
C PRO A 52 -10.60 22.48 10.99
N ALA A 53 -10.64 23.12 9.81
CA ALA A 53 -9.49 23.16 8.89
C ALA A 53 -8.19 23.63 9.59
N ARG A 54 -8.27 24.71 10.38
CA ARG A 54 -7.12 25.24 11.15
C ARG A 54 -6.49 24.18 12.07
N GLN A 55 -7.31 23.35 12.73
CA GLN A 55 -6.80 22.32 13.62
C GLN A 55 -6.13 21.19 12.83
N ARG A 56 -6.75 20.76 11.72
CA ARG A 56 -6.16 19.74 10.83
C ARG A 56 -4.80 20.18 10.30
N ASP A 57 -4.71 21.43 9.82
CA ASP A 57 -3.48 21.98 9.27
C ASP A 57 -2.39 22.16 10.33
N GLN A 58 -2.78 22.61 11.53
CA GLN A 58 -1.86 22.70 12.67
C GLN A 58 -1.28 21.33 13.03
N TRP A 59 -2.11 20.31 13.19
CA TRP A 59 -1.67 18.96 13.54
C TRP A 59 -0.82 18.33 12.45
N ARG A 60 -1.22 18.46 11.19
CA ARG A 60 -0.42 18.02 10.03
C ARG A 60 0.97 18.67 10.03
N ARG A 61 1.05 19.99 10.29
CA ARG A 61 2.33 20.70 10.38
C ARG A 61 3.18 20.21 11.55
N GLN A 62 2.58 19.97 12.71
CA GLN A 62 3.30 19.39 13.85
C GLN A 62 3.82 17.98 13.54
N ILE A 63 3.04 17.14 12.86
CA ILE A 63 3.47 15.81 12.42
C ILE A 63 4.65 15.95 11.46
N TYR A 64 4.58 16.88 10.52
CA TYR A 64 5.64 17.18 9.55
C TYR A 64 6.94 17.55 10.27
N GLU A 65 6.88 18.54 11.17
CA GLU A 65 8.03 19.01 11.94
C GLU A 65 8.60 17.89 12.83
N GLN A 66 7.74 17.11 13.49
CA GLN A 66 8.15 15.99 14.32
C GLN A 66 8.84 14.88 13.51
N MET A 67 8.40 14.61 12.28
CA MET A 67 9.05 13.64 11.39
C MET A 67 10.48 14.08 11.05
N LEU A 68 10.69 15.36 10.75
CA LEU A 68 12.02 15.91 10.47
C LEU A 68 12.96 15.83 11.68
N VAL A 69 12.43 15.93 12.89
CA VAL A 69 13.23 15.88 14.13
C VAL A 69 13.54 14.45 14.56
N THR A 70 12.58 13.52 14.41
CA THR A 70 12.67 12.20 15.05
C THR A 70 12.98 11.04 14.12
N SER A 71 12.88 11.23 12.81
CA SER A 71 13.26 10.19 11.87
C SER A 71 14.79 10.02 11.84
N ARG A 72 15.23 8.77 11.73
CA ARG A 72 16.65 8.44 11.50
C ARG A 72 17.02 8.48 10.02
N CYS A 73 16.04 8.56 9.11
CA CYS A 73 16.24 8.47 7.67
C CYS A 73 15.78 9.73 6.92
N ILE A 74 14.66 10.32 7.34
CA ILE A 74 14.13 11.57 6.80
C ILE A 74 14.90 12.72 7.45
N ASN A 75 15.78 13.33 6.66
CA ASN A 75 16.66 14.43 7.08
C ASN A 75 16.27 15.79 6.48
N GLY A 76 15.10 15.87 5.86
CA GLY A 76 14.60 17.09 5.24
C GLY A 76 13.30 16.88 4.46
N PRO A 77 12.65 17.96 4.02
CA PRO A 77 11.40 17.94 3.25
C PRO A 77 11.42 16.99 2.05
N ASN A 78 12.48 17.08 1.24
CA ASN A 78 12.74 16.23 0.08
C ASN A 78 13.79 15.16 0.41
N PHE A 79 13.58 14.43 1.52
CA PHE A 79 14.46 13.37 2.02
C PHE A 79 14.90 12.37 0.94
N GLN A 80 16.14 11.87 1.02
CA GLN A 80 16.67 10.90 0.05
C GLN A 80 16.53 9.43 0.48
N LYS A 81 16.10 9.20 1.72
CA LYS A 81 15.89 7.88 2.30
C LYS A 81 14.66 7.89 3.20
N VAL A 82 13.94 6.78 3.24
CA VAL A 82 12.80 6.55 4.14
C VAL A 82 12.75 5.06 4.48
N ALA A 83 12.36 4.75 5.72
CA ALA A 83 12.22 3.40 6.22
C ALA A 83 10.76 3.07 6.58
N ALA A 84 10.45 1.78 6.73
CA ALA A 84 9.13 1.34 7.20
C ALA A 84 8.77 1.94 8.58
N ASP A 85 9.76 2.08 9.47
CA ASP A 85 9.60 2.74 10.77
C ASP A 85 9.09 4.18 10.65
N ASP A 86 9.43 4.90 9.58
CA ASP A 86 8.98 6.28 9.36
C ASP A 86 7.49 6.30 9.00
N VAL A 87 7.01 5.34 8.20
CA VAL A 87 5.60 5.16 7.90
C VAL A 87 4.83 4.83 9.19
N ALA A 88 5.32 3.86 9.97
CA ALA A 88 4.71 3.45 11.22
C ALA A 88 4.62 4.63 12.23
N ARG A 89 5.70 5.42 12.33
CA ARG A 89 5.76 6.60 13.20
C ARG A 89 4.77 7.67 12.77
N MET A 90 4.70 7.96 11.47
CA MET A 90 3.77 8.96 10.93
C MET A 90 2.32 8.55 11.20
N ILE A 91 1.93 7.31 10.90
CA ILE A 91 0.58 6.80 11.15
C ILE A 91 0.23 6.86 12.65
N ARG A 92 1.17 6.50 13.53
CA ARG A 92 0.97 6.64 14.98
C ARG A 92 0.69 8.08 15.40
N MET A 93 1.44 9.05 14.86
CA MET A 93 1.21 10.45 15.19
C MET A 93 -0.14 10.99 14.68
N TYR A 94 -0.67 10.44 13.58
CA TYR A 94 -2.03 10.70 13.13
C TYR A 94 -3.05 10.04 14.07
N ASP A 95 -2.87 8.77 14.40
CA ASP A 95 -3.76 8.04 15.31
C ASP A 95 -3.85 8.73 16.68
N ASP A 96 -2.71 9.11 17.27
CA ASP A 96 -2.65 9.78 18.57
C ASP A 96 -3.41 11.11 18.58
N ARG A 97 -3.30 11.91 17.50
CA ARG A 97 -3.92 13.25 17.43
C ARG A 97 -5.40 13.19 17.10
N PHE A 98 -5.80 12.36 16.14
CA PHE A 98 -7.15 12.36 15.61
C PHE A 98 -8.08 11.34 16.29
N PHE A 99 -7.50 10.27 16.83
CA PHE A 99 -8.24 9.11 17.36
C PHE A 99 -7.74 8.66 18.73
N GLU A 100 -6.86 9.44 19.39
CA GLU A 100 -6.33 9.16 20.73
C GLU A 100 -5.64 7.79 20.83
N GLY A 101 -5.00 7.34 19.74
CA GLY A 101 -4.26 6.07 19.69
C GLY A 101 -5.15 4.82 19.59
N ARG A 102 -6.46 4.99 19.40
CA ARG A 102 -7.42 3.89 19.50
C ARG A 102 -7.50 3.03 18.23
N ILE A 103 -7.25 3.59 17.04
CA ILE A 103 -7.28 2.81 15.80
C ILE A 103 -6.13 1.82 15.78
N LEU A 104 -4.90 2.26 16.05
CA LEU A 104 -3.76 1.35 16.07
C LEU A 104 -3.82 0.38 17.23
N SER A 105 -4.38 0.76 18.38
CA SER A 105 -4.62 -0.16 19.49
C SER A 105 -5.50 -1.34 19.06
N ALA A 106 -6.64 -1.06 18.42
CA ALA A 106 -7.54 -2.09 17.91
C ALA A 106 -6.94 -2.88 16.74
N ALA A 107 -6.33 -2.20 15.75
CA ALA A 107 -5.69 -2.87 14.62
C ALA A 107 -4.52 -3.77 15.04
N SER A 108 -3.77 -3.39 16.08
CA SER A 108 -2.65 -4.19 16.61
C SER A 108 -3.12 -5.48 17.30
N ALA A 109 -4.33 -5.51 17.86
CA ALA A 109 -4.90 -6.73 18.43
C ALA A 109 -5.12 -7.80 17.35
N GLU A 110 -5.46 -7.38 16.13
CA GLU A 110 -5.61 -8.28 14.98
C GLU A 110 -4.26 -8.55 14.28
N GLY A 111 -3.47 -7.50 14.08
CA GLY A 111 -2.15 -7.54 13.48
C GLY A 111 -2.02 -6.47 12.41
N ILE A 112 -1.02 -5.60 12.54
CA ILE A 112 -0.73 -4.53 11.58
C ILE A 112 0.77 -4.43 11.32
N SER A 113 1.14 -4.21 10.07
CA SER A 113 2.52 -3.97 9.66
C SER A 113 2.61 -2.84 8.62
N PHE A 114 3.78 -2.22 8.56
CA PHE A 114 4.06 -1.08 7.68
C PHE A 114 5.22 -1.40 6.77
N HIS A 115 5.11 -1.07 5.49
CA HIS A 115 6.13 -1.40 4.49
C HIS A 115 6.33 -0.28 3.48
N LEU A 116 7.46 -0.38 2.77
CA LEU A 116 7.74 0.41 1.57
C LEU A 116 7.85 -0.52 0.37
N SER A 117 7.21 -0.16 -0.73
CA SER A 117 7.33 -0.87 -2.00
C SER A 117 8.19 -0.09 -2.97
N SER A 118 9.21 -0.76 -3.52
CA SER A 118 9.99 -0.28 -4.66
C SER A 118 9.38 -0.67 -6.01
N ARG A 119 8.35 -1.53 -6.00
CA ARG A 119 7.72 -2.10 -7.21
C ARG A 119 6.44 -1.37 -7.64
N MET A 120 5.89 -0.53 -6.77
CA MET A 120 4.63 0.18 -6.99
C MET A 120 4.89 1.46 -7.78
N THR A 121 4.47 1.52 -9.05
CA THR A 121 4.81 2.63 -9.96
C THR A 121 3.60 3.38 -10.51
N SER A 122 2.41 3.12 -9.96
CA SER A 122 1.14 3.70 -10.42
C SER A 122 0.23 4.19 -9.30
N VAL A 123 0.44 3.73 -8.06
CA VAL A 123 -0.34 4.13 -6.89
C VAL A 123 0.62 4.51 -5.76
N GLY A 124 0.29 5.58 -5.03
CA GLY A 124 1.12 6.16 -3.97
C GLY A 124 1.18 5.29 -2.72
N GLY A 125 0.08 4.64 -2.36
CA GLY A 125 -0.04 3.72 -1.24
C GLY A 125 -0.99 2.58 -1.57
N LYS A 126 -1.07 1.61 -0.65
CA LYS A 126 -2.18 0.66 -0.56
C LYS A 126 -2.28 0.09 0.85
N LEU A 127 -3.49 -0.25 1.27
CA LEU A 127 -3.76 -1.18 2.36
C LEU A 127 -4.06 -2.58 1.81
N VAL A 128 -3.46 -3.60 2.41
CA VAL A 128 -3.82 -5.01 2.17
C VAL A 128 -4.42 -5.57 3.46
N THR A 129 -5.57 -6.25 3.33
CA THR A 129 -6.18 -7.00 4.43
C THR A 129 -6.16 -8.49 4.09
N GLN A 130 -5.63 -9.30 5.00
CA GLN A 130 -5.58 -10.75 4.88
C GLN A 130 -6.48 -11.39 5.94
N TYR A 131 -7.03 -12.56 5.61
CA TYR A 131 -7.89 -13.37 6.47
C TYR A 131 -7.21 -14.74 6.66
N PRO A 132 -6.26 -14.89 7.59
CA PRO A 132 -5.45 -16.11 7.73
C PRO A 132 -6.27 -17.37 8.00
N GLU A 133 -7.43 -17.20 8.65
CA GLU A 133 -8.36 -18.28 9.00
C GLU A 133 -9.37 -18.58 7.89
N GLY A 134 -9.31 -17.86 6.75
CA GLY A 134 -10.24 -18.02 5.63
C GLY A 134 -11.67 -17.52 5.89
N SER A 135 -11.96 -17.07 7.11
CA SER A 135 -13.24 -16.48 7.48
C SER A 135 -13.22 -14.96 7.37
N TYR A 136 -14.22 -14.39 6.71
CA TYR A 136 -14.39 -12.95 6.59
C TYR A 136 -14.65 -12.28 7.95
N ASP A 137 -15.30 -12.99 8.88
CA ASP A 137 -15.58 -12.52 10.24
C ASP A 137 -14.45 -12.86 11.23
N GLY A 138 -13.43 -13.59 10.77
CA GLY A 138 -12.29 -14.01 11.57
C GLY A 138 -11.27 -12.90 11.84
N ARG A 139 -10.18 -13.26 12.50
CA ARG A 139 -9.05 -12.36 12.76
C ARG A 139 -8.43 -11.90 11.43
N ARG A 140 -8.07 -10.61 11.34
CA ARG A 140 -7.44 -10.04 10.14
C ARG A 140 -5.96 -9.72 10.37
N GLN A 141 -5.24 -9.53 9.28
CA GLN A 141 -3.91 -8.92 9.28
C GLN A 141 -3.87 -7.78 8.27
N PHE A 142 -3.39 -6.62 8.70
CA PHE A 142 -3.30 -5.40 7.90
C PHE A 142 -1.86 -5.12 7.48
N GLU A 143 -1.65 -4.77 6.22
CA GLU A 143 -0.37 -4.27 5.71
C GLU A 143 -0.58 -2.92 5.03
N LEU A 144 -0.05 -1.84 5.62
CA LEU A 144 -0.05 -0.52 5.03
C LEU A 144 1.27 -0.30 4.29
N VAL A 145 1.22 -0.10 2.98
CA VAL A 145 2.40 -0.07 2.12
C VAL A 145 2.45 1.23 1.32
N LEU A 146 3.53 2.00 1.45
CA LEU A 146 3.75 3.20 0.64
C LEU A 146 4.71 2.95 -0.52
N SER A 147 4.51 3.66 -1.64
CA SER A 147 5.42 3.61 -2.79
C SER A 147 6.63 4.51 -2.56
N SER A 148 7.76 3.89 -2.21
CA SER A 148 9.06 4.58 -2.25
C SER A 148 9.37 5.10 -3.65
N THR A 149 9.06 4.32 -4.69
CA THR A 149 9.37 4.68 -6.07
C THR A 149 8.66 5.96 -6.51
N LEU A 150 7.35 6.10 -6.25
CA LEU A 150 6.63 7.33 -6.62
C LEU A 150 7.02 8.52 -5.75
N LEU A 151 7.23 8.32 -4.44
CA LEU A 151 7.70 9.40 -3.55
C LEU A 151 9.00 10.00 -4.04
N PHE A 152 9.99 9.18 -4.42
CA PHE A 152 11.27 9.70 -4.91
C PHE A 152 11.16 10.41 -6.26
N GLN A 153 10.38 9.85 -7.19
CA GLN A 153 10.27 10.36 -8.56
C GLN A 153 9.47 11.65 -8.70
N THR A 154 8.46 11.84 -7.84
CA THR A 154 7.48 12.94 -7.96
C THR A 154 8.11 14.33 -7.88
N PHE A 155 9.23 14.47 -7.17
CA PHE A 155 9.91 15.74 -6.94
C PHE A 155 11.36 15.75 -7.48
N GLU A 156 11.64 14.95 -8.51
CA GLU A 156 12.98 14.79 -9.05
C GLU A 156 13.18 15.62 -10.34
N ASP A 157 12.52 15.23 -11.43
CA ASP A 157 12.90 15.71 -12.76
C ASP A 157 11.74 16.15 -13.66
N VAL A 158 10.50 16.11 -13.18
CA VAL A 158 9.36 16.68 -13.91
C VAL A 158 8.71 17.73 -13.01
N SER A 159 8.59 18.95 -13.52
CA SER A 159 8.06 20.09 -12.76
C SER A 159 6.62 20.35 -13.14
N ARG A 160 5.70 20.03 -12.23
CA ARG A 160 4.30 20.46 -12.25
C ARG A 160 3.76 20.52 -10.82
N PRO A 161 2.63 21.20 -10.57
CA PRO A 161 1.93 21.07 -9.29
C PRO A 161 1.65 19.59 -8.97
N ILE A 162 1.95 19.20 -7.74
CA ILE A 162 1.69 17.86 -7.23
C ILE A 162 0.51 17.93 -6.30
N GLU A 163 -0.50 17.12 -6.58
CA GLU A 163 -1.72 17.07 -5.79
C GLU A 163 -1.96 15.63 -5.33
N VAL A 164 -2.28 15.45 -4.05
CA VAL A 164 -2.59 14.15 -3.49
C VAL A 164 -3.84 14.30 -2.63
N ALA A 165 -4.86 13.50 -2.92
CA ALA A 165 -6.16 13.54 -2.26
C ALA A 165 -6.79 14.96 -2.24
N GLY A 166 -6.65 15.69 -3.35
CA GLY A 166 -7.21 17.04 -3.49
C GLY A 166 -6.33 18.16 -2.91
N CYS A 167 -5.17 17.83 -2.37
CA CYS A 167 -4.31 18.75 -1.63
C CYS A 167 -2.97 18.97 -2.34
N LEU A 168 -2.61 20.24 -2.56
CA LEU A 168 -1.30 20.62 -3.09
C LEU A 168 -0.17 20.16 -2.14
N CYS A 169 0.88 19.60 -2.72
CA CYS A 169 2.08 19.14 -2.02
C CYS A 169 3.31 19.83 -2.63
N HIS A 170 4.11 20.47 -1.78
CA HIS A 170 5.31 21.21 -2.17
C HIS A 170 6.59 20.39 -2.09
N ASP A 171 6.55 19.32 -1.29
CA ASP A 171 7.67 18.43 -1.09
C ASP A 171 7.24 16.97 -0.86
N ARG A 172 8.24 16.09 -0.83
CA ARG A 172 8.06 14.65 -0.67
C ARG A 172 7.42 14.28 0.67
N LEU A 173 7.68 15.02 1.75
CA LEU A 173 7.13 14.73 3.07
C LEU A 173 5.64 15.12 3.14
N GLU A 174 5.23 16.24 2.54
CA GLU A 174 3.82 16.59 2.40
C GLU A 174 3.06 15.55 1.58
N ALA A 175 3.63 15.10 0.46
CA ALA A 175 3.03 14.03 -0.36
C ALA A 175 2.93 12.72 0.43
N MET A 176 3.98 12.33 1.16
CA MET A 176 3.97 11.15 2.03
C MET A 176 2.87 11.24 3.09
N GLN A 177 2.68 12.41 3.71
CA GLN A 177 1.60 12.65 4.66
C GLN A 177 0.22 12.44 4.04
N ARG A 178 -0.07 13.03 2.86
CA ARG A 178 -1.38 12.86 2.21
C ARG A 178 -1.66 11.40 1.86
N ILE A 179 -0.67 10.67 1.35
CA ILE A 179 -0.81 9.24 1.06
C ILE A 179 -1.02 8.46 2.37
N ALA A 180 -0.26 8.74 3.42
CA ALA A 180 -0.42 8.06 4.70
C ALA A 180 -1.80 8.32 5.32
N GLU A 181 -2.29 9.56 5.29
CA GLU A 181 -3.66 9.93 5.69
C GLU A 181 -4.69 9.10 4.90
N HIS A 182 -4.54 9.01 3.57
CA HIS A 182 -5.42 8.24 2.69
C HIS A 182 -5.44 6.75 3.08
N GLU A 183 -4.28 6.10 3.14
CA GLU A 183 -4.21 4.68 3.53
C GLU A 183 -4.68 4.43 4.96
N PHE A 184 -4.59 5.43 5.84
CA PHE A 184 -5.12 5.34 7.20
C PHE A 184 -6.65 5.35 7.24
N VAL A 185 -7.32 6.10 6.36
CA VAL A 185 -8.78 6.01 6.20
C VAL A 185 -9.18 4.62 5.71
N HIS A 186 -8.44 4.02 4.77
CA HIS A 186 -8.68 2.64 4.38
C HIS A 186 -8.54 1.67 5.56
N LEU A 187 -7.56 1.87 6.44
CA LEU A 187 -7.40 1.04 7.63
C LEU A 187 -8.61 1.18 8.55
N ILE A 188 -9.08 2.40 8.78
CA ILE A 188 -10.26 2.66 9.62
C ILE A 188 -11.49 1.97 9.03
N GLU A 189 -11.70 2.09 7.72
CA GLU A 189 -12.84 1.47 7.04
C GLU A 189 -12.82 -0.06 7.16
N MET A 190 -11.69 -0.67 6.82
CA MET A 190 -11.51 -2.11 6.94
C MET A 190 -11.61 -2.57 8.39
N LEU A 191 -11.03 -1.84 9.34
CA LEU A 191 -11.07 -2.21 10.75
C LEU A 191 -12.51 -2.24 11.29
N ILE A 192 -13.28 -1.20 11.03
CA ILE A 192 -14.62 -1.01 11.64
C ILE A 192 -15.69 -1.78 10.87
N TRP A 193 -15.73 -1.66 9.54
CA TRP A 193 -16.82 -2.19 8.71
C TRP A 193 -16.41 -3.38 7.83
N ASN A 194 -15.13 -3.77 7.86
CA ASN A 194 -14.59 -4.86 7.04
C ASN A 194 -14.68 -4.65 5.53
N ASP A 195 -14.92 -3.41 5.13
CA ASP A 195 -15.13 -3.00 3.76
C ASP A 195 -14.66 -1.56 3.60
N GLY A 196 -14.10 -1.23 2.44
CA GLY A 196 -13.60 0.10 2.18
C GLY A 196 -13.31 0.35 0.70
N ASN A 197 -13.75 1.51 0.22
CA ASN A 197 -13.52 1.95 -1.15
C ASN A 197 -13.45 3.48 -1.19
N CYS A 198 -12.33 4.00 -1.73
CA CYS A 198 -12.06 5.42 -1.71
C CYS A 198 -12.99 6.26 -2.58
N SER A 199 -13.69 5.65 -3.54
CA SER A 199 -14.72 6.33 -4.34
C SER A 199 -16.05 6.48 -3.61
N GLU A 200 -16.27 5.78 -2.49
CA GLU A 200 -17.56 5.76 -1.80
C GLU A 200 -17.74 6.93 -0.83
N ALA A 201 -19.00 7.30 -0.59
CA ALA A 201 -19.36 8.47 0.20
C ALA A 201 -18.83 8.40 1.65
N ARG A 202 -18.85 7.21 2.28
CA ARG A 202 -18.37 7.03 3.66
C ARG A 202 -16.88 7.36 3.77
N TYR A 203 -16.06 6.79 2.89
CA TYR A 203 -14.64 7.06 2.82
C TYR A 203 -14.36 8.55 2.63
N GLN A 204 -14.92 9.14 1.57
CA GLN A 204 -14.64 10.54 1.23
C GLN A 204 -15.07 11.48 2.36
N SER A 205 -16.18 11.17 3.01
CA SER A 205 -16.66 11.94 4.15
C SER A 205 -15.72 11.85 5.35
N ILE A 206 -15.19 10.66 5.68
CA ILE A 206 -14.17 10.51 6.74
C ILE A 206 -12.89 11.27 6.37
N ALA A 207 -12.35 11.04 5.16
CA ALA A 207 -11.13 11.68 4.68
C ALA A 207 -11.24 13.21 4.70
N ASN A 208 -12.39 13.77 4.31
CA ASN A 208 -12.64 15.20 4.37
C ASN A 208 -12.74 15.72 5.81
N ARG A 209 -13.56 15.11 6.68
CA ARG A 209 -13.76 15.58 8.05
C ARG A 209 -12.48 15.54 8.88
N TYR A 210 -11.70 14.49 8.72
CA TYR A 210 -10.48 14.26 9.49
C TYR A 210 -9.25 14.91 8.89
N PHE A 211 -9.07 14.84 7.56
CA PHE A 211 -7.83 15.25 6.91
C PHE A 211 -8.02 16.35 5.88
N GLY A 212 -9.24 16.80 5.62
CA GLY A 212 -9.52 17.86 4.65
C GLY A 212 -9.31 17.44 3.20
N HIS A 213 -9.26 16.14 2.90
CA HIS A 213 -9.15 15.66 1.52
C HIS A 213 -10.39 16.04 0.71
N THR A 214 -10.18 16.44 -0.54
CA THR A 214 -11.25 16.83 -1.48
C THR A 214 -11.31 15.95 -2.72
N ASP A 215 -10.38 15.00 -2.84
CA ASP A 215 -10.32 13.97 -3.88
C ASP A 215 -9.75 12.69 -3.25
N TYR A 216 -9.90 11.54 -3.92
CA TYR A 216 -9.31 10.25 -3.56
C TYR A 216 -8.11 9.87 -4.45
N GLN A 217 -7.77 10.66 -5.47
CA GLN A 217 -6.69 10.33 -6.38
C GLN A 217 -5.29 10.71 -5.85
N HIS A 218 -4.28 9.93 -6.26
CA HIS A 218 -2.86 10.21 -6.05
C HIS A 218 -2.24 10.79 -7.32
N ASN A 219 -2.32 12.11 -7.55
CA ASN A 219 -1.78 12.73 -8.76
C ASN A 219 -0.25 12.97 -8.67
N LEU A 220 0.47 11.88 -8.39
CA LEU A 220 1.94 11.78 -8.35
C LEU A 220 2.51 11.60 -9.75
N ILE A 221 3.78 11.96 -9.95
CA ILE A 221 4.43 11.77 -11.26
C ILE A 221 4.77 10.30 -11.43
N THR A 222 4.09 9.67 -12.38
CA THR A 222 4.30 8.25 -12.68
C THR A 222 5.49 8.04 -13.61
N GLN A 223 6.00 6.81 -13.66
CA GLN A 223 7.02 6.44 -14.64
C GLN A 223 6.59 6.60 -16.10
N ARG A 224 5.29 6.48 -16.37
CA ARG A 224 4.75 6.70 -17.73
C ARG A 224 4.79 8.17 -18.10
N GLU A 225 4.40 9.05 -17.18
CA GLU A 225 4.44 10.49 -17.37
C GLU A 225 5.89 10.96 -17.56
N ARG A 226 6.79 10.54 -16.67
CA ARG A 226 8.22 10.82 -16.77
C ARG A 226 8.80 10.35 -18.10
N ALA A 227 8.47 9.13 -18.55
CA ALA A 227 8.93 8.62 -19.83
C ALA A 227 8.47 9.48 -21.02
N ALA A 228 7.21 9.94 -20.98
CA ALA A 228 6.65 10.80 -22.01
C ALA A 228 7.34 12.18 -22.04
N VAL A 229 7.59 12.78 -20.88
CA VAL A 229 8.19 14.14 -20.78
C VAL A 229 9.69 14.11 -21.07
N ARG A 230 10.44 13.17 -20.50
CA ARG A 230 11.91 13.15 -20.56
C ARG A 230 12.47 12.43 -21.78
N PHE A 231 11.80 11.40 -22.27
CA PHE A 231 12.30 10.55 -23.35
C PHE A 231 11.40 10.55 -24.59
N ASN A 232 10.25 11.26 -24.56
CA ASN A 232 9.23 11.22 -25.60
C ASN A 232 8.76 9.78 -25.94
N ILE A 233 8.77 8.88 -24.95
CA ILE A 233 8.33 7.49 -25.09
C ILE A 233 7.02 7.26 -24.32
N ARG A 234 6.02 6.72 -25.00
CA ARG A 234 4.72 6.32 -24.44
C ARG A 234 4.46 4.83 -24.65
N VAL A 235 3.59 4.25 -23.82
CA VAL A 235 3.06 2.91 -24.10
C VAL A 235 2.32 2.95 -25.43
N GLY A 236 2.60 1.97 -26.28
CA GLY A 236 2.06 1.86 -27.63
C GLY A 236 2.97 2.42 -28.72
N ASP A 237 4.02 3.17 -28.39
CA ASP A 237 4.97 3.70 -29.38
C ASP A 237 5.78 2.58 -30.05
N ASP A 238 6.05 2.75 -31.35
CA ASP A 238 7.04 1.96 -32.07
C ASP A 238 8.45 2.53 -31.81
N VAL A 239 9.36 1.65 -31.42
CA VAL A 239 10.69 2.03 -30.97
C VAL A 239 11.76 1.13 -31.59
N VAL A 240 12.96 1.69 -31.67
CA VAL A 240 14.18 1.01 -32.08
C VAL A 240 15.18 1.04 -30.93
N PHE A 241 15.91 -0.05 -30.74
CA PHE A 241 16.98 -0.16 -29.75
C PHE A 241 18.00 -1.22 -30.18
N PHE A 242 19.15 -1.27 -29.50
CA PHE A 242 20.16 -2.31 -29.72
C PHE A 242 20.13 -3.34 -28.59
N HIS A 243 20.20 -4.62 -28.96
CA HIS A 243 20.34 -5.75 -28.05
C HIS A 243 21.33 -6.76 -28.63
N ASP A 244 22.35 -7.12 -27.86
CA ASP A 244 23.43 -8.01 -28.28
C ASP A 244 24.04 -7.63 -29.65
N GLY A 245 24.23 -6.32 -29.87
CA GLY A 245 24.77 -5.77 -31.12
C GLY A 245 23.76 -5.68 -32.29
N HIS A 246 22.57 -6.27 -32.15
CA HIS A 246 21.54 -6.25 -33.18
C HIS A 246 20.57 -5.09 -32.99
N ARG A 247 20.23 -4.42 -34.09
CA ARG A 247 19.17 -3.40 -34.12
C ARG A 247 17.82 -4.10 -34.09
N MET A 248 17.09 -3.88 -33.00
CA MET A 248 15.76 -4.43 -32.77
C MET A 248 14.70 -3.35 -33.01
N GLN A 249 13.54 -3.78 -33.49
CA GLN A 249 12.36 -2.93 -33.62
C GLN A 249 11.17 -3.60 -32.94
N GLY A 250 10.42 -2.85 -32.14
CA GLY A 250 9.22 -3.37 -31.50
C GLY A 250 8.33 -2.28 -30.96
N ARG A 251 7.28 -2.69 -30.26
CA ARG A 251 6.27 -1.79 -29.69
C ARG A 251 6.37 -1.76 -28.16
N VAL A 252 6.32 -0.57 -27.58
CA VAL A 252 6.32 -0.41 -26.11
C VAL A 252 5.02 -0.94 -25.53
N ASN A 253 5.08 -1.99 -24.71
CA ASN A 253 3.92 -2.59 -24.08
C ASN A 253 3.69 -2.10 -22.65
N ARG A 254 4.76 -1.82 -21.91
CA ARG A 254 4.67 -1.33 -20.53
C ARG A 254 5.86 -0.44 -20.20
N ILE A 255 5.63 0.59 -19.40
CA ILE A 255 6.68 1.43 -18.84
C ILE A 255 6.65 1.30 -17.32
N THR A 256 7.80 0.93 -16.76
CA THR A 256 8.12 0.96 -15.32
C THR A 256 9.44 1.75 -15.17
N ARG A 257 10.41 1.29 -14.38
CA ARG A 257 11.79 1.80 -14.45
C ARG A 257 12.45 1.55 -15.81
N ARG A 258 12.02 0.49 -16.51
CA ARG A 258 12.40 0.14 -17.88
C ARG A 258 11.15 -0.02 -18.72
N ALA A 259 11.28 0.11 -20.04
CA ALA A 259 10.21 -0.25 -20.95
C ALA A 259 10.27 -1.75 -21.26
N THR A 260 9.11 -2.40 -21.25
CA THR A 260 8.92 -3.71 -21.87
C THR A 260 8.55 -3.50 -23.31
N VAL A 261 9.44 -3.87 -24.24
CA VAL A 261 9.22 -3.78 -25.68
C VAL A 261 8.89 -5.16 -26.22
N LEU A 262 7.84 -5.25 -27.04
CA LEU A 262 7.43 -6.45 -27.74
C LEU A 262 7.97 -6.42 -29.17
N VAL A 263 8.87 -7.35 -29.48
CA VAL A 263 9.43 -7.51 -30.83
C VAL A 263 8.74 -8.72 -31.48
N PRO A 264 8.15 -8.59 -32.67
CA PRO A 264 7.53 -9.71 -33.38
C PRO A 264 8.51 -10.88 -33.52
N ASN A 265 8.08 -12.08 -33.10
CA ASN A 265 8.88 -13.29 -33.21
C ASN A 265 7.94 -14.50 -33.34
N PRO A 266 7.99 -15.28 -34.45
CA PRO A 266 7.17 -16.48 -34.62
C PRO A 266 7.38 -17.55 -33.55
N ALA A 267 8.58 -17.64 -32.98
CA ALA A 267 8.88 -18.55 -31.86
C ALA A 267 8.53 -17.93 -30.48
N GLY A 268 8.13 -16.66 -30.45
CA GLY A 268 7.81 -15.92 -29.24
C GLY A 268 6.50 -16.38 -28.57
N GLN A 269 6.23 -15.81 -27.39
CA GLN A 269 5.00 -16.07 -26.66
C GLN A 269 3.81 -15.45 -27.39
N LYS A 270 2.67 -16.14 -27.41
CA LYS A 270 1.40 -15.61 -27.92
C LYS A 270 0.78 -14.60 -26.95
N PHE A 271 0.35 -13.45 -27.46
CA PHE A 271 -0.32 -12.40 -26.70
C PHE A 271 -1.82 -12.34 -27.03
N SER A 272 -2.55 -11.50 -26.29
CA SER A 272 -4.01 -11.35 -26.40
C SER A 272 -4.47 -10.83 -27.77
N ASP A 273 -3.60 -10.20 -28.54
CA ASP A 273 -3.85 -9.77 -29.92
C ASP A 273 -3.68 -10.90 -30.95
N GLY A 274 -3.41 -12.13 -30.49
CA GLY A 274 -3.21 -13.31 -31.31
C GLY A 274 -1.82 -13.43 -31.92
N LYS A 275 -0.97 -12.40 -31.82
CA LYS A 275 0.38 -12.37 -32.39
C LYS A 275 1.41 -12.92 -31.40
N ARG A 276 2.62 -13.20 -31.90
CA ARG A 276 3.73 -13.75 -31.10
C ARG A 276 4.88 -12.76 -30.99
N TYR A 277 5.41 -12.62 -29.77
CA TYR A 277 6.43 -11.64 -29.44
C TYR A 277 7.51 -12.21 -28.51
N SER A 278 8.72 -11.71 -28.68
CA SER A 278 9.77 -11.75 -27.65
C SER A 278 9.69 -10.47 -26.81
N ARG A 279 9.84 -10.60 -25.48
CA ARG A 279 9.89 -9.45 -24.56
C ARG A 279 11.31 -9.00 -24.33
N TYR A 280 11.54 -7.70 -24.41
CA TYR A 280 12.80 -7.06 -24.04
C TYR A 280 12.57 -6.02 -22.95
N TYR A 281 13.46 -5.96 -21.96
CA TYR A 281 13.44 -4.96 -20.89
C TYR A 281 14.52 -3.92 -21.14
N VAL A 282 14.14 -2.80 -21.74
CA VAL A 282 15.08 -1.81 -22.27
C VAL A 282 15.04 -0.54 -21.41
N PRO A 283 16.20 -0.01 -20.97
CA PRO A 283 16.28 1.33 -20.36
C PRO A 283 15.70 2.40 -21.29
N LEU A 284 15.02 3.41 -20.74
CA LEU A 284 14.29 4.41 -21.53
C LEU A 284 15.22 5.24 -22.41
N GLU A 285 16.41 5.56 -21.90
CA GLU A 285 17.48 6.28 -22.58
C GLU A 285 18.07 5.55 -23.79
N ARG A 286 17.82 4.23 -23.92
CA ARG A 286 18.26 3.43 -25.07
C ARG A 286 17.19 3.26 -26.15
N LEU A 287 16.00 3.79 -25.91
CA LEU A 287 14.91 3.73 -26.88
C LEU A 287 14.94 4.97 -27.77
N GLN A 288 14.79 4.74 -29.07
CA GLN A 288 14.54 5.78 -30.04
C GLN A 288 13.15 5.59 -30.63
N LYS A 289 12.34 6.64 -30.57
CA LYS A 289 11.02 6.65 -31.21
C LYS A 289 11.20 6.64 -32.72
N ARG A 290 10.42 5.79 -33.40
CA ARG A 290 10.38 5.73 -34.87
C ARG A 290 9.45 6.81 -35.44
#